data_AF-A0AAN8FLK6-F1
#
_entry.id   AF-A0AAN8FLK6-F1
#
_cell.length_a   1.000
_cell.length_b   1.000
_cell.length_c   1.000
_cell.angle_alpha   90.00
_cell.angle_beta   90.00
_cell.angle_gamma   90.00
#
_symmetry.space_group_name_H-M   'P 1'
#
loop_
_entity.id
_entity.type
_entity.pdbx_description
1 polymer ?
#
loop_
_entity_poly.entity_id
_entity_poly.type
_entity_poly.pdbx_seq_one_letter_code
_entity_poly.pdbx_strand_id
1 'polypeptide(L)'
;MLAMYARSKPTKILRPMAEEMVRTIITAFKDEVQENKWMDKTFKKAVLGKISRITWSLLDDELFHNDTALDELYAAHYGLSDQPFLEMLAKVNLIRKTEESKYLFLISVVPLPFLQFPIFDESFPRSYLYGSVGFVIGHEISHSLDVQGRMFDANGEQRKWWKTKWTEEYDKRALCYKEQYDNVKIPKFNISLNGTKTLGENIADNEGIKIAYRAYKKYAAKSKDPVKSKSVDGFTQDQLFFLGFSQMWCRKKAEFTLYEELFNKHTPAEFRVEMVSKNFPSFANAFHCSPKSGMNARHRCSIW
;
A
#
# COMPACT_ATOMS: atom_id res chain seq x y z
N MET A 1 -5.58 -2.92 23.88
CA MET A 1 -6.28 -3.77 22.89
C MET A 1 -5.34 -4.31 21.81
N LEU A 2 -4.58 -3.47 21.08
CA LEU A 2 -3.62 -3.94 20.06
C LEU A 2 -2.54 -4.88 20.60
N ALA A 3 -1.96 -4.59 21.78
CA ALA A 3 -0.99 -5.47 22.42
C ALA A 3 -1.57 -6.86 22.76
N MET A 4 -2.80 -6.92 23.30
CA MET A 4 -3.51 -8.18 23.55
C MET A 4 -3.75 -8.96 22.25
N TYR A 5 -4.15 -8.26 21.18
CA TYR A 5 -4.37 -8.87 19.88
C TYR A 5 -3.06 -9.44 19.29
N ALA A 6 -1.97 -8.66 19.30
CA ALA A 6 -0.65 -9.11 18.85
C ALA A 6 -0.16 -10.34 19.62
N ARG A 7 -0.29 -10.34 20.96
CA ARG A 7 0.08 -11.49 21.81
C ARG A 7 -0.77 -12.74 21.57
N SER A 8 -2.02 -12.58 21.13
CA SER A 8 -2.94 -13.70 20.86
C SER A 8 -2.70 -14.42 19.54
N LYS A 9 -1.88 -13.85 18.65
CA LYS A 9 -1.65 -14.36 17.29
C LYS A 9 -0.24 -14.93 17.16
N PRO A 10 -0.01 -15.90 16.27
CA PRO A 10 1.32 -16.45 15.98
C PRO A 10 2.18 -15.48 15.13
N THR A 11 2.06 -14.17 15.34
CA THR A 11 2.71 -13.13 14.52
C THR A 11 4.23 -13.20 14.61
N LYS A 12 4.78 -13.67 15.74
CA LYS A 12 6.23 -13.88 15.91
C LYS A 12 6.84 -14.83 14.88
N ILE A 13 6.12 -15.87 14.45
CA ILE A 13 6.62 -16.84 13.45
C ILE A 13 6.65 -16.21 12.06
N LEU A 14 5.63 -15.40 11.77
CA LEU A 14 5.40 -14.76 10.48
C LEU A 14 6.19 -13.45 10.30
N ARG A 15 6.70 -12.87 11.39
CA ARG A 15 7.44 -11.62 11.39
C ARG A 15 8.70 -11.65 10.50
N PRO A 16 9.67 -12.59 10.64
CA PRO A 16 10.86 -12.59 9.79
C PRO A 16 10.53 -12.61 8.29
N MET A 17 9.47 -13.31 7.94
CA MET A 17 8.96 -13.39 6.58
C MET A 17 8.45 -12.04 6.07
N ALA A 18 7.64 -11.35 6.86
CA ALA A 18 7.15 -10.01 6.53
C ALA A 18 8.30 -8.99 6.46
N GLU A 19 9.28 -9.05 7.37
CA GLU A 19 10.46 -8.18 7.36
C GLU A 19 11.31 -8.37 6.09
N GLU A 20 11.51 -9.61 5.64
CA GLU A 20 12.19 -9.91 4.38
C GLU A 20 11.46 -9.28 3.19
N MET A 21 10.13 -9.40 3.16
CA MET A 21 9.30 -8.81 2.11
C MET A 21 9.43 -7.29 2.10
N VAL A 22 9.33 -6.63 3.26
CA VAL A 22 9.51 -5.17 3.37
C VAL A 22 10.87 -4.74 2.83
N ARG A 23 11.96 -5.40 3.24
CA ARG A 23 13.31 -5.08 2.74
C ARG A 23 13.43 -5.28 1.23
N THR A 24 12.84 -6.34 0.70
CA THR A 24 12.85 -6.65 -0.74
C THR A 24 12.06 -5.60 -1.53
N ILE A 25 10.93 -5.15 -1.01
CA ILE A 25 10.05 -4.15 -1.64
C ILE A 25 10.70 -2.76 -1.61
N ILE A 26 11.28 -2.34 -0.48
CA ILE A 26 12.08 -1.10 -0.40
C ILE A 26 13.21 -1.13 -1.43
N THR A 27 13.89 -2.27 -1.55
CA THR A 27 14.97 -2.42 -2.55
C THR A 27 14.42 -2.30 -3.97
N ALA A 28 13.29 -2.96 -4.27
CA ALA A 28 12.65 -2.87 -5.58
C ALA A 28 12.21 -1.43 -5.90
N PHE A 29 11.75 -0.67 -4.92
CA PHE A 29 11.37 0.73 -5.11
C PHE A 29 12.57 1.61 -5.43
N LYS A 30 13.70 1.40 -4.73
CA LYS A 30 14.96 2.08 -5.06
C LYS A 30 15.41 1.77 -6.48
N ASP A 31 15.31 0.51 -6.90
CA ASP A 31 15.66 0.11 -8.26
C ASP A 31 14.73 0.78 -9.31
N GLU A 32 13.42 0.86 -9.04
CA GLU A 32 12.44 1.55 -9.89
C GLU A 32 12.80 3.02 -10.09
N VAL A 33 13.07 3.75 -9.00
CA VAL A 33 13.53 5.15 -9.05
C VAL A 33 14.87 5.28 -9.80
N GLN A 34 15.81 4.37 -9.57
CA GLN A 34 17.13 4.42 -10.18
C GLN A 34 17.07 4.26 -11.71
N GLU A 35 16.17 3.41 -12.20
CA GLU A 35 16.00 3.10 -13.63
C GLU A 35 15.00 4.03 -14.34
N ASN A 36 14.20 4.79 -13.59
CA ASN A 36 13.19 5.69 -14.13
C ASN A 36 13.80 6.70 -15.12
N LYS A 37 13.21 6.82 -16.31
CA LYS A 37 13.77 7.59 -17.43
C LYS A 37 13.48 9.10 -17.36
N TRP A 38 12.40 9.53 -16.69
CA TRP A 38 12.04 10.95 -16.65
C TRP A 38 12.76 11.70 -15.53
N MET A 39 13.27 10.98 -14.52
CA MET A 39 14.02 11.55 -13.41
C MET A 39 15.48 11.80 -13.77
N ASP A 40 15.96 13.03 -13.58
CA ASP A 40 17.39 13.33 -13.71
C ASP A 40 18.20 12.79 -12.50
N LYS A 41 19.53 12.72 -12.64
CA LYS A 41 20.44 12.19 -11.60
C LYS A 41 20.28 12.90 -10.25
N THR A 42 20.00 14.21 -10.26
CA THR A 42 19.84 14.97 -9.02
C THR A 42 18.51 14.62 -8.35
N PHE A 43 17.45 14.47 -9.14
CA PHE A 43 16.16 14.09 -8.61
C PHE A 43 16.15 12.68 -8.04
N LYS A 44 16.74 11.72 -8.76
CA LYS A 44 16.94 10.35 -8.28
C LYS A 44 17.67 10.34 -6.94
N LYS A 45 18.76 11.10 -6.81
CA LYS A 45 19.51 11.21 -5.55
C LYS A 45 18.64 11.73 -4.40
N ALA A 46 17.83 12.76 -4.64
CA ALA A 46 16.95 13.32 -3.62
C ALA A 46 15.88 12.32 -3.16
N VAL A 47 15.20 11.67 -4.12
CA VAL A 47 14.15 10.68 -3.85
C VAL A 47 14.72 9.43 -3.16
N LEU A 48 15.85 8.90 -3.62
CA LEU A 48 16.54 7.77 -2.98
C LEU A 48 17.00 8.11 -1.56
N GLY A 49 17.38 9.36 -1.31
CA GLY A 49 17.68 9.87 0.03
C GLY A 49 16.49 9.76 0.97
N LYS A 50 15.28 10.08 0.48
CA LYS A 50 14.03 9.89 1.23
C LYS A 50 13.69 8.42 1.42
N ILE A 51 13.66 7.62 0.35
CA ILE A 51 13.32 6.18 0.43
C ILE A 51 14.25 5.43 1.39
N SER A 52 15.53 5.81 1.44
CA SER A 52 16.50 5.17 2.33
C SER A 52 16.29 5.47 3.82
N ARG A 53 15.41 6.42 4.16
CA ARG A 53 15.06 6.79 5.53
C ARG A 53 13.65 6.39 5.92
N ILE A 54 12.91 5.71 5.04
CA ILE A 54 11.62 5.12 5.40
C ILE A 54 11.86 4.11 6.51
N THR A 55 11.18 4.33 7.63
CA THR A 55 11.08 3.36 8.72
C THR A 55 9.78 2.58 8.54
N TRP A 56 9.68 1.40 9.15
CA TRP A 56 8.49 0.58 9.07
C TRP A 56 8.19 -0.09 10.40
N SER A 57 6.92 -0.41 10.62
CA SER A 57 6.46 -1.21 11.75
C SER A 57 5.40 -2.20 11.27
N LEU A 58 5.52 -3.46 11.71
CA LEU A 58 4.59 -4.54 11.38
C LEU A 58 3.44 -4.66 12.40
N LEU A 59 3.26 -3.66 13.29
CA LEU A 59 2.28 -3.67 14.39
C LEU A 59 2.38 -4.88 15.34
N ASP A 60 3.57 -5.46 15.43
CA ASP A 60 4.00 -6.40 16.47
C ASP A 60 5.27 -5.83 17.13
N ASP A 61 5.11 -4.63 17.70
CA ASP A 61 6.18 -3.84 18.30
C ASP A 61 6.67 -4.49 19.60
N GLU A 62 7.95 -4.35 19.96
CA GLU A 62 8.46 -4.83 21.26
C GLU A 62 7.71 -4.18 22.43
N LEU A 63 7.27 -2.93 22.26
CA LEU A 63 6.38 -2.25 23.19
C LEU A 63 5.13 -3.10 23.49
N PHE A 64 4.56 -3.77 22.49
CA PHE A 64 3.39 -4.61 22.70
C PHE A 64 3.66 -5.85 23.55
N HIS A 65 4.91 -6.17 23.87
CA HIS A 65 5.31 -7.27 24.76
C HIS A 65 5.96 -6.76 26.06
N ASN A 66 6.00 -5.45 26.28
CA ASN A 66 6.56 -4.83 27.48
C ASN A 66 5.47 -4.06 28.23
N ASP A 67 4.89 -4.71 29.25
CA ASP A 67 3.80 -4.12 30.05
C ASP A 67 4.24 -2.83 30.75
N THR A 68 5.46 -2.79 31.32
CA THR A 68 5.98 -1.58 31.98
C THR A 68 6.08 -0.40 31.03
N ALA A 69 6.63 -0.60 29.82
CA ALA A 69 6.76 0.48 28.84
C ALA A 69 5.39 0.93 28.29
N LEU A 70 4.43 0.01 28.12
CA LEU A 70 3.05 0.37 27.77
C LEU A 70 2.40 1.20 28.87
N ASP A 71 2.57 0.78 30.12
CA ASP A 71 2.01 1.47 31.27
C ASP A 71 2.60 2.87 31.44
N GLU A 72 3.90 3.04 31.17
CA GLU A 72 4.58 4.35 31.13
C GLU A 72 4.06 5.23 29.99
N LEU A 73 3.89 4.66 28.78
CA LEU A 73 3.39 5.40 27.62
C LEU A 73 1.99 5.97 27.86
N TYR A 74 1.12 5.20 28.51
CA TYR A 74 -0.25 5.61 28.82
C TYR A 74 -0.39 6.23 30.21
N ALA A 75 0.72 6.53 30.91
CA ALA A 75 0.67 6.99 32.30
C ALA A 75 -0.11 8.29 32.48
N ALA A 76 0.02 9.21 31.53
CA ALA A 76 -0.72 10.47 31.51
C ALA A 76 -2.24 10.32 31.26
N HIS A 77 -2.70 9.08 31.01
CA HIS A 77 -4.08 8.74 30.67
C HIS A 77 -4.75 7.84 31.72
N TYR A 78 -4.03 7.48 32.81
CA TYR A 78 -4.64 6.82 33.96
C TYR A 78 -5.76 7.68 34.56
N GLY A 79 -6.89 7.05 34.88
CA GLY A 79 -8.10 7.73 35.40
C GLY A 79 -9.15 8.07 34.33
N LEU A 80 -8.90 7.81 33.03
CA LEU A 80 -9.93 7.91 31.99
C LEU A 80 -11.10 6.94 32.23
N SER A 81 -10.83 5.76 32.80
CA SER A 81 -11.83 4.73 33.12
C SER A 81 -12.78 5.11 34.25
N ASP A 82 -12.38 6.07 35.09
CA ASP A 82 -13.14 6.48 36.27
C ASP A 82 -14.15 7.59 35.94
N GLN A 83 -14.28 7.93 34.65
CA GLN A 83 -15.15 8.97 34.14
C GLN A 83 -16.40 8.36 33.48
N PRO A 84 -17.52 9.10 33.43
CA PRO A 84 -18.66 8.72 32.60
C PRO A 84 -18.23 8.52 31.14
N PHE A 85 -18.83 7.54 30.46
CA PHE A 85 -18.43 7.11 29.12
C PHE A 85 -18.31 8.27 28.11
N LEU A 86 -19.23 9.24 28.13
CA LEU A 86 -19.20 10.38 27.20
C LEU A 86 -18.02 11.33 27.44
N GLU A 87 -17.61 11.52 28.69
CA GLU A 87 -16.46 12.36 29.03
C GLU A 87 -15.15 11.66 28.69
N MET A 88 -15.06 10.36 28.97
CA MET A 88 -13.97 9.51 28.52
C MET A 88 -13.84 9.59 26.98
N LEU A 89 -14.94 9.45 26.26
CA LEU A 89 -14.97 9.50 24.80
C LEU A 89 -14.52 10.86 24.25
N ALA A 90 -14.95 11.96 24.87
CA ALA A 90 -14.52 13.31 24.49
C ALA A 90 -13.00 13.50 24.68
N LYS A 91 -12.45 13.04 25.81
CA LYS A 91 -11.01 13.12 26.12
C LYS A 91 -10.17 12.25 25.17
N VAL A 92 -10.60 11.01 24.89
CA VAL A 92 -9.93 10.11 23.92
C VAL A 92 -9.90 10.73 22.52
N ASN A 93 -10.99 11.36 22.07
CA ASN A 93 -11.05 12.04 20.78
C ASN A 93 -10.08 13.23 20.68
N LEU A 94 -9.80 13.91 21.79
CA LEU A 94 -8.84 15.00 21.84
C LEU A 94 -7.40 14.49 21.65
N ILE A 95 -7.05 13.39 22.34
CA ILE A 95 -5.73 12.73 22.26
C ILE A 95 -5.45 12.21 20.84
N ARG A 96 -6.44 11.61 20.18
CA ARG A 96 -6.30 11.09 18.82
C ARG A 96 -5.89 12.18 17.82
N LYS A 97 -6.46 13.39 17.95
CA LYS A 97 -6.17 14.51 17.03
C LYS A 97 -4.75 15.05 17.16
N THR A 98 -4.12 14.96 18.33
CA THR A 98 -2.77 15.47 18.56
C THR A 98 -1.70 14.49 18.05
N GLU A 99 -1.88 13.19 18.24
CA GLU A 99 -0.89 12.16 17.89
C GLU A 99 -0.84 11.80 16.38
N GLU A 100 -1.98 11.86 15.67
CA GLU A 100 -2.05 11.58 14.22
C GLU A 100 -1.18 12.53 13.36
N SER A 101 -0.77 13.68 13.92
CA SER A 101 -0.10 14.75 13.17
C SER A 101 1.43 14.59 12.98
N LYS A 102 2.11 13.75 13.77
CA LYS A 102 3.59 13.69 13.78
C LYS A 102 4.23 12.47 13.11
N TYR A 103 3.54 11.34 13.02
CA TYR A 103 4.20 10.05 12.74
C TYR A 103 3.92 9.45 11.35
N LEU A 104 2.99 10.00 10.57
CA LEU A 104 2.41 9.31 9.41
C LEU A 104 3.28 9.35 8.13
N PHE A 105 4.26 10.25 8.01
CA PHE A 105 4.94 10.48 6.72
C PHE A 105 6.37 9.92 6.61
N LEU A 106 6.91 9.35 7.69
CA LEU A 106 8.19 8.63 7.71
C LEU A 106 8.06 7.14 8.01
N ILE A 107 7.01 6.75 8.76
CA ILE A 107 6.77 5.38 9.20
C ILE A 107 5.72 4.75 8.28
N SER A 108 6.13 3.74 7.51
CA SER A 108 5.21 2.86 6.78
C SER A 108 4.70 1.78 7.71
N VAL A 109 3.39 1.77 7.98
CA VAL A 109 2.78 0.77 8.87
C VAL A 109 2.16 -0.32 8.02
N VAL A 110 2.58 -1.57 8.20
CA VAL A 110 1.90 -2.72 7.59
C VAL A 110 0.82 -3.18 8.55
N PRO A 111 -0.47 -3.06 8.22
CA PRO A 111 -1.53 -3.37 9.17
C PRO A 111 -1.49 -4.85 9.59
N LEU A 112 -1.43 -5.12 10.89
CA LEU A 112 -1.45 -6.48 11.46
C LEU A 112 -2.60 -7.35 10.93
N PRO A 113 -3.81 -6.80 10.63
CA PRO A 113 -4.88 -7.58 10.04
C PRO A 113 -4.57 -8.20 8.67
N PHE A 114 -3.56 -7.71 7.94
CA PHE A 114 -3.09 -8.33 6.70
C PHE A 114 -2.05 -9.42 6.93
N LEU A 115 -1.41 -9.48 8.11
CA LEU A 115 -0.40 -10.47 8.49
C LEU A 115 -1.02 -11.70 9.17
N GLN A 116 -2.15 -12.17 8.64
CA GLN A 116 -2.86 -13.36 9.12
C GLN A 116 -3.63 -14.04 7.99
N PHE A 117 -4.00 -15.29 8.22
CA PHE A 117 -4.92 -16.04 7.35
C PHE A 117 -6.26 -15.28 7.18
N PRO A 118 -6.88 -15.27 5.98
CA PRO A 118 -6.48 -15.94 4.72
C PRO A 118 -5.59 -15.09 3.80
N ILE A 119 -4.95 -14.04 4.31
CA ILE A 119 -4.15 -13.11 3.47
C ILE A 119 -2.66 -13.45 3.53
N PHE A 120 -2.16 -13.83 4.70
CA PHE A 120 -0.76 -14.14 4.96
C PHE A 120 -0.62 -15.42 5.76
N ASP A 121 -0.02 -16.42 5.13
CA ASP A 121 0.25 -17.73 5.70
C ASP A 121 1.54 -18.28 5.08
N GLU A 122 2.35 -18.97 5.88
CA GLU A 122 3.63 -19.52 5.40
C GLU A 122 3.48 -20.62 4.36
N SER A 123 2.31 -21.29 4.33
CA SER A 123 2.00 -22.33 3.35
C SER A 123 1.66 -21.78 1.96
N PHE A 124 1.39 -20.48 1.84
CA PHE A 124 1.01 -19.89 0.57
C PHE A 124 2.21 -19.67 -0.37
N PRO A 125 2.01 -19.82 -1.70
CA PRO A 125 3.04 -19.48 -2.66
C PRO A 125 3.54 -18.05 -2.48
N ARG A 126 4.85 -17.87 -2.61
CA ARG A 126 5.47 -16.55 -2.44
C ARG A 126 4.94 -15.52 -3.41
N SER A 127 4.64 -15.93 -4.65
CA SER A 127 3.96 -15.08 -5.64
C SER A 127 2.65 -14.49 -5.10
N TYR A 128 1.79 -15.32 -4.51
CA TYR A 128 0.53 -14.89 -3.89
C TYR A 128 0.77 -13.90 -2.76
N LEU A 129 1.70 -14.19 -1.83
CA LEU A 129 2.01 -13.31 -0.71
C LEU A 129 2.55 -11.94 -1.16
N TYR A 130 3.41 -11.90 -2.17
CA TYR A 130 3.86 -10.63 -2.75
C TYR A 130 2.73 -9.89 -3.48
N GLY A 131 1.77 -10.61 -4.05
CA GLY A 131 0.57 -10.04 -4.65
C GLY A 131 -0.41 -9.45 -3.63
N SER A 132 -0.53 -10.07 -2.45
CA SER A 132 -1.41 -9.62 -1.37
C SER A 132 -0.70 -8.64 -0.42
N VAL A 133 0.02 -9.14 0.57
CA VAL A 133 0.72 -8.33 1.58
C VAL A 133 1.85 -7.52 0.95
N GLY A 134 2.54 -8.06 -0.05
CA GLY A 134 3.57 -7.31 -0.76
C GLY A 134 3.01 -6.07 -1.48
N PHE A 135 1.81 -6.17 -2.05
CA PHE A 135 1.09 -5.03 -2.58
C PHE A 135 0.79 -3.99 -1.49
N VAL A 136 0.26 -4.42 -0.34
CA VAL A 136 -0.03 -3.50 0.78
C VAL A 136 1.24 -2.77 1.23
N ILE A 137 2.35 -3.48 1.41
CA ILE A 137 3.64 -2.87 1.75
C ILE A 137 4.07 -1.87 0.66
N GLY A 138 3.96 -2.24 -0.61
CA GLY A 138 4.29 -1.36 -1.73
C GLY A 138 3.42 -0.11 -1.78
N HIS A 139 2.12 -0.25 -1.49
CA HIS A 139 1.15 0.83 -1.41
C HIS A 139 1.53 1.83 -0.31
N GLU A 140 1.75 1.36 0.91
CA GLU A 140 2.12 2.21 2.05
C GLU A 140 3.48 2.90 1.85
N ILE A 141 4.45 2.22 1.22
CA ILE A 141 5.74 2.83 0.89
C ILE A 141 5.58 3.87 -0.23
N SER A 142 4.70 3.64 -1.20
CA SER A 142 4.44 4.57 -2.30
C SER A 142 3.81 5.88 -1.80
N HIS A 143 3.04 5.87 -0.71
CA HIS A 143 2.55 7.09 -0.08
C HIS A 143 3.66 8.07 0.31
N SER A 144 4.89 7.59 0.56
CA SER A 144 6.04 8.48 0.83
C SER A 144 6.34 9.47 -0.30
N LEU A 145 5.90 9.21 -1.53
CA LEU A 145 6.11 10.08 -2.70
C LEU A 145 4.82 10.40 -3.47
N ASP A 146 3.65 10.11 -2.89
CA ASP A 146 2.38 10.46 -3.52
C ASP A 146 2.13 11.99 -3.52
N VAL A 147 0.92 12.42 -3.88
CA VAL A 147 0.55 13.85 -3.92
C VAL A 147 0.77 14.58 -2.59
N GLN A 148 0.65 13.91 -1.45
CA GLN A 148 0.84 14.48 -0.11
C GLN A 148 2.24 14.18 0.42
N GLY A 149 2.67 12.92 0.35
CA GLY A 149 3.96 12.48 0.89
C GLY A 149 5.13 13.20 0.26
N ARG A 150 5.07 13.57 -1.03
CA ARG A 150 6.10 14.38 -1.68
C ARG A 150 6.33 15.75 -1.02
N MET A 151 5.39 16.26 -0.22
CA MET A 151 5.52 17.55 0.46
C MET A 151 6.44 17.48 1.69
N PHE A 152 6.80 16.26 2.13
CA PHE A 152 7.67 16.01 3.27
C PHE A 152 9.03 15.53 2.79
N ASP A 153 10.10 16.05 3.37
CA ASP A 153 11.46 15.66 3.02
C ASP A 153 11.88 14.33 3.69
N ALA A 154 13.16 14.00 3.62
CA ALA A 154 13.73 12.78 4.20
C ALA A 154 13.83 12.81 5.75
N ASN A 155 13.52 13.94 6.38
CA ASN A 155 13.39 14.09 7.82
C ASN A 155 11.91 14.16 8.25
N GLY A 156 10.97 13.99 7.32
CA GLY A 156 9.53 14.13 7.61
C GLY A 156 9.08 15.56 7.81
N GLU A 157 9.89 16.56 7.40
CA GLU A 157 9.54 17.97 7.52
C GLU A 157 8.83 18.46 6.26
N GLN A 158 7.72 19.18 6.43
CA GLN A 158 6.99 19.76 5.30
C GLN A 158 7.81 20.90 4.68
N ARG A 159 8.39 20.67 3.50
CA ARG A 159 9.25 21.64 2.80
C ARG A 159 9.13 21.47 1.28
N LYS A 160 9.40 22.53 0.53
CA LYS A 160 9.51 22.44 -0.95
C LYS A 160 10.91 21.94 -1.33
N TRP A 161 11.13 20.62 -1.25
CA TRP A 161 12.41 19.99 -1.57
C TRP A 161 12.53 19.52 -3.03
N TRP A 162 11.45 19.62 -3.82
CA TRP A 162 11.47 19.37 -5.27
C TRP A 162 11.65 20.66 -6.05
N LYS A 163 12.47 20.61 -7.10
CA LYS A 163 12.55 21.70 -8.10
C LYS A 163 11.25 21.77 -8.88
N THR A 164 10.86 22.97 -9.30
CA THR A 164 9.63 23.23 -10.07
C THR A 164 9.48 22.29 -11.26
N LYS A 165 10.53 22.08 -12.06
CA LYS A 165 10.49 21.17 -13.22
C LYS A 165 10.15 19.71 -12.87
N TRP A 166 10.54 19.23 -11.68
CA TRP A 166 10.22 17.87 -11.23
C TRP A 166 8.77 17.78 -10.75
N THR A 167 8.31 18.81 -10.04
CA THR A 167 6.92 18.95 -9.63
C THR A 167 5.98 18.97 -10.82
N GLU A 168 6.27 19.77 -11.85
CA GLU A 168 5.45 19.86 -13.07
C GLU A 168 5.39 18.52 -13.82
N GLU A 169 6.51 17.81 -13.95
CA GLU A 169 6.52 16.51 -14.63
C GLU A 169 5.78 15.43 -13.83
N TYR A 170 5.91 15.44 -12.50
CA TYR A 170 5.11 14.58 -11.63
C TYR A 170 3.62 14.89 -11.75
N ASP A 171 3.24 16.17 -11.72
CA ASP A 171 1.84 16.59 -11.78
C ASP A 171 1.19 16.16 -13.10
N LYS A 172 1.91 16.19 -14.23
CA LYS A 172 1.44 15.62 -15.50
C LYS A 172 1.16 14.12 -15.41
N ARG A 173 2.01 13.36 -14.70
CA ARG A 173 1.83 11.91 -14.53
C ARG A 173 0.70 11.58 -13.57
N ALA A 174 0.57 12.36 -12.48
CA ALA A 174 -0.56 12.25 -11.57
C ALA A 174 -1.88 12.62 -12.27
N LEU A 175 -1.87 13.61 -13.17
CA LEU A 175 -3.03 14.00 -13.96
C LEU A 175 -3.55 12.83 -14.82
N CYS A 176 -2.66 12.00 -15.38
CA CYS A 176 -3.05 10.78 -16.08
C CYS A 176 -3.94 9.89 -15.20
N TYR A 177 -3.52 9.60 -13.96
CA TYR A 177 -4.33 8.80 -13.03
C TYR A 177 -5.65 9.48 -12.68
N LYS A 178 -5.64 10.79 -12.41
CA LYS A 178 -6.87 11.55 -12.14
C LYS A 178 -7.88 11.35 -13.29
N GLU A 179 -7.47 11.63 -14.52
CA GLU A 179 -8.33 11.55 -15.70
C GLU A 179 -8.79 10.11 -15.97
N GLN A 180 -7.91 9.13 -15.80
CA GLN A 180 -8.24 7.73 -16.03
C GLN A 180 -9.36 7.26 -15.08
N TYR A 181 -9.31 7.67 -13.81
CA TYR A 181 -10.34 7.32 -12.83
C TYR A 181 -11.60 8.17 -13.00
N ASP A 182 -11.50 9.46 -13.32
CA ASP A 182 -12.67 10.32 -13.62
C ASP A 182 -13.52 9.77 -14.78
N ASN A 183 -12.91 9.04 -15.71
CA ASN A 183 -13.59 8.44 -16.85
C ASN A 183 -14.35 7.14 -16.52
N VAL A 184 -14.24 6.62 -15.29
CA VAL A 184 -14.95 5.42 -14.86
C VAL A 184 -16.37 5.80 -14.42
N LYS A 185 -17.34 5.50 -15.29
CA LYS A 185 -18.77 5.74 -15.02
C LYS A 185 -19.37 4.60 -14.21
N ILE A 186 -20.28 4.95 -13.31
CA ILE A 186 -21.09 4.04 -12.52
C ILE A 186 -22.55 4.29 -12.89
N PRO A 187 -23.05 3.63 -13.97
CA PRO A 187 -24.36 3.92 -14.55
C PRO A 187 -25.50 3.85 -13.54
N LYS A 188 -25.40 2.90 -12.60
CA LYS A 188 -26.41 2.66 -11.56
C LYS A 188 -26.74 3.90 -10.72
N PHE A 189 -25.77 4.76 -10.46
CA PHE A 189 -25.97 5.99 -9.68
C PHE A 189 -25.89 7.25 -10.54
N ASN A 190 -25.67 7.11 -11.85
CA ASN A 190 -25.41 8.22 -12.77
C ASN A 190 -24.27 9.15 -12.28
N ILE A 191 -23.23 8.57 -11.66
CA ILE A 191 -22.02 9.30 -11.24
C ILE A 191 -20.78 8.65 -11.84
N SER A 192 -19.65 9.34 -11.77
CA SER A 192 -18.33 8.79 -12.09
C SER A 192 -17.47 8.72 -10.83
N LEU A 193 -16.41 7.92 -10.85
CA LEU A 193 -15.41 7.99 -9.79
C LEU A 193 -14.82 9.41 -9.73
N ASN A 194 -14.43 9.85 -8.54
CA ASN A 194 -13.77 11.13 -8.34
C ASN A 194 -12.25 10.90 -8.29
N GLY A 195 -11.61 11.01 -9.44
CA GLY A 195 -10.17 10.82 -9.63
C GLY A 195 -9.34 11.85 -8.87
N THR A 196 -9.85 13.06 -8.66
CA THR A 196 -9.17 14.08 -7.81
C THR A 196 -9.12 13.63 -6.36
N LYS A 197 -10.26 13.19 -5.83
CA LYS A 197 -10.40 12.77 -4.43
C LYS A 197 -9.59 11.51 -4.12
N THR A 198 -9.55 10.59 -5.07
CA THR A 198 -8.91 9.27 -4.90
C THR A 198 -7.45 9.24 -5.37
N LEU A 199 -6.91 10.38 -5.84
CA LEU A 199 -5.64 10.43 -6.55
C LEU A 199 -4.46 9.84 -5.77
N GLY A 200 -4.32 10.17 -4.48
CA GLY A 200 -3.22 9.66 -3.65
C GLY A 200 -3.25 8.13 -3.52
N GLU A 201 -4.44 7.59 -3.23
CA GLU A 201 -4.67 6.15 -3.11
C GLU A 201 -4.50 5.42 -4.45
N ASN A 202 -4.95 6.02 -5.56
CA ASN A 202 -4.80 5.45 -6.90
C ASN A 202 -3.34 5.39 -7.33
N ILE A 203 -2.55 6.43 -7.03
CA ILE A 203 -1.11 6.42 -7.25
C ILE A 203 -0.47 5.32 -6.41
N ALA A 204 -0.79 5.25 -5.12
CA ALA A 204 -0.23 4.26 -4.21
C ALA A 204 -0.57 2.82 -4.65
N ASP A 205 -1.77 2.57 -5.17
CA ASP A 205 -2.16 1.27 -5.73
C ASP A 205 -1.34 0.88 -6.96
N ASN A 206 -1.33 1.76 -7.96
CA ASN A 206 -0.73 1.45 -9.25
C ASN A 206 0.80 1.34 -9.14
N GLU A 207 1.43 2.19 -8.35
CA GLU A 207 2.87 2.11 -8.11
C GLU A 207 3.21 1.00 -7.12
N GLY A 208 2.40 0.80 -6.08
CA GLY A 208 2.60 -0.24 -5.08
C GLY A 208 2.60 -1.65 -5.68
N ILE A 209 1.65 -1.95 -6.59
CA ILE A 209 1.63 -3.26 -7.26
C ILE A 209 2.86 -3.49 -8.14
N LYS A 210 3.36 -2.43 -8.80
CA LYS A 210 4.53 -2.51 -9.68
C LYS A 210 5.79 -2.82 -8.87
N ILE A 211 5.96 -2.09 -7.76
CA ILE A 211 7.07 -2.29 -6.82
C ILE A 211 6.99 -3.71 -6.23
N ALA A 212 5.81 -4.15 -5.80
CA ALA A 212 5.61 -5.49 -5.25
C ALA A 212 5.91 -6.61 -6.26
N TYR A 213 5.47 -6.44 -7.51
CA TYR A 213 5.76 -7.41 -8.57
C TYR A 213 7.26 -7.45 -8.88
N ARG A 214 7.92 -6.29 -8.97
CA ARG A 214 9.38 -6.21 -9.15
C ARG A 214 10.12 -6.90 -8.00
N ALA A 215 9.68 -6.68 -6.75
CA ALA A 215 10.21 -7.34 -5.57
C ALA A 215 10.04 -8.87 -5.65
N TYR A 216 8.87 -9.33 -6.05
CA TYR A 216 8.60 -10.75 -6.28
C TYR A 216 9.52 -11.34 -7.35
N LYS A 217 9.68 -10.71 -8.53
CA LYS A 217 10.58 -11.23 -9.57
C LYS A 217 12.03 -11.29 -9.08
N LYS A 218 12.46 -10.34 -8.25
CA LYS A 218 13.80 -10.35 -7.62
C LYS A 218 13.96 -11.49 -6.61
N TYR A 219 12.95 -11.70 -5.76
CA TYR A 219 12.90 -12.85 -4.85
C TYR A 219 12.95 -14.17 -5.64
N ALA A 220 12.09 -14.29 -6.65
CA ALA A 220 11.98 -15.46 -7.51
C ALA A 220 13.26 -15.72 -8.32
N ALA A 221 14.08 -14.71 -8.65
CA ALA A 221 15.38 -14.93 -9.28
C ALA A 221 16.39 -15.55 -8.30
N LYS A 222 16.38 -15.14 -7.02
CA LYS A 222 17.40 -15.52 -6.02
C LYS A 222 17.08 -16.77 -5.21
N SER A 223 15.80 -17.06 -4.99
CA SER A 223 15.36 -18.15 -4.11
C SER A 223 15.85 -19.52 -4.61
N LYS A 224 15.86 -20.57 -3.78
CA LYS A 224 16.05 -21.97 -4.23
C LYS A 224 14.76 -22.79 -4.09
N ASP A 225 13.63 -22.12 -3.80
CA ASP A 225 12.35 -22.75 -3.53
C ASP A 225 11.85 -23.58 -4.73
N PRO A 226 11.59 -24.89 -4.55
CA PRO A 226 11.10 -25.78 -5.61
C PRO A 226 9.69 -25.41 -6.12
N VAL A 227 8.92 -24.58 -5.40
CA VAL A 227 7.60 -24.09 -5.83
C VAL A 227 7.71 -23.04 -6.96
N LYS A 228 8.91 -22.49 -7.22
CA LYS A 228 9.20 -21.44 -8.21
C LYS A 228 8.61 -21.62 -9.62
N SER A 229 8.49 -22.85 -10.10
CA SER A 229 8.15 -23.13 -11.50
C SER A 229 6.87 -23.95 -11.66
N LYS A 230 6.30 -24.45 -10.57
CA LYS A 230 5.10 -25.28 -10.63
C LYS A 230 3.87 -24.39 -10.63
N SER A 231 2.96 -24.67 -11.54
CA SER A 231 1.61 -24.14 -11.45
C SER A 231 0.94 -24.67 -10.19
N VAL A 232 0.18 -23.82 -9.50
CA VAL A 232 -0.70 -24.22 -8.39
C VAL A 232 -2.13 -24.11 -8.90
N ASP A 233 -2.89 -25.19 -8.84
CA ASP A 233 -4.27 -25.26 -9.35
C ASP A 233 -4.45 -24.74 -10.79
N GLY A 234 -3.46 -25.02 -11.64
CA GLY A 234 -3.45 -24.59 -13.05
C GLY A 234 -3.03 -23.14 -13.30
N PHE A 235 -2.71 -22.37 -12.25
CA PHE A 235 -2.21 -21.00 -12.38
C PHE A 235 -0.69 -20.92 -12.31
N THR A 236 -0.10 -20.12 -13.19
CA THR A 236 1.33 -19.80 -13.12
C THR A 236 1.62 -18.92 -11.91
N GLN A 237 2.89 -18.84 -11.49
CA GLN A 237 3.26 -17.97 -10.37
C GLN A 237 2.98 -16.48 -10.64
N ASP A 238 3.11 -16.02 -11.90
CA ASP A 238 2.75 -14.63 -12.24
C ASP A 238 1.22 -14.42 -12.17
N GLN A 239 0.41 -15.43 -12.50
CA GLN A 239 -1.05 -15.38 -12.32
C GLN A 239 -1.43 -15.42 -10.84
N LEU A 240 -0.78 -16.25 -10.03
CA LEU A 240 -0.99 -16.33 -8.57
C LEU A 240 -0.71 -15.00 -7.86
N PHE A 241 0.30 -14.25 -8.32
CA PHE A 241 0.55 -12.90 -7.84
C PHE A 241 -0.67 -11.99 -8.03
N PHE A 242 -1.23 -11.95 -9.24
CA PHE A 242 -2.41 -11.12 -9.52
C PHE A 242 -3.69 -11.65 -8.86
N LEU A 243 -3.80 -12.97 -8.67
CA LEU A 243 -4.88 -13.55 -7.88
C LEU A 243 -4.79 -13.10 -6.43
N GLY A 244 -3.60 -13.15 -5.80
CA GLY A 244 -3.39 -12.65 -4.44
C GLY A 244 -3.74 -11.17 -4.29
N PHE A 245 -3.35 -10.35 -5.27
CA PHE A 245 -3.77 -8.95 -5.33
C PHE A 245 -5.28 -8.80 -5.42
N SER A 246 -5.97 -9.56 -6.28
CA SER A 246 -7.41 -9.40 -6.48
C SER A 246 -8.25 -9.95 -5.31
N GLN A 247 -7.85 -11.08 -4.72
CA GLN A 247 -8.66 -11.80 -3.73
C GLN A 247 -8.77 -11.07 -2.40
N MET A 248 -7.76 -10.29 -2.01
CA MET A 248 -7.84 -9.48 -0.78
C MET A 248 -8.93 -8.40 -0.82
N TRP A 249 -9.47 -8.09 -2.01
CA TRP A 249 -10.55 -7.13 -2.20
C TRP A 249 -11.94 -7.77 -2.27
N CYS A 250 -12.02 -9.10 -2.33
CA CYS A 250 -13.28 -9.82 -2.43
C CYS A 250 -14.11 -9.64 -1.16
N ARG A 251 -15.32 -9.09 -1.32
CA ARG A 251 -16.30 -8.96 -0.23
C ARG A 251 -17.71 -9.00 -0.78
N LYS A 252 -18.63 -9.61 -0.02
CA LYS A 252 -20.06 -9.45 -0.26
C LYS A 252 -20.49 -8.10 0.33
N LYS A 253 -21.12 -7.24 -0.49
CA LYS A 253 -21.57 -5.93 -0.05
C LYS A 253 -23.04 -5.70 -0.36
N ALA A 254 -23.72 -4.98 0.53
CA ALA A 254 -25.04 -4.44 0.23
C ALA A 254 -24.89 -3.31 -0.80
N GLU A 255 -25.96 -3.02 -1.54
CA GLU A 255 -25.88 -2.04 -2.61
C GLU A 255 -25.59 -0.62 -2.10
N PHE A 256 -26.17 -0.25 -0.96
CA PHE A 256 -25.93 1.04 -0.30
C PHE A 256 -24.46 1.26 0.05
N THR A 257 -23.73 0.18 0.38
CA THR A 257 -22.31 0.23 0.72
C THR A 257 -21.45 0.74 -0.43
N LEU A 258 -21.79 0.43 -1.69
CA LEU A 258 -21.05 0.97 -2.84
C LEU A 258 -21.26 2.49 -2.94
N TYR A 259 -22.46 3.00 -2.71
CA TYR A 259 -22.71 4.45 -2.78
C TYR A 259 -21.91 5.19 -1.69
N GLU A 260 -21.85 4.66 -0.47
CA GLU A 260 -21.03 5.23 0.62
C GLU A 260 -19.54 5.21 0.29
N GLU A 261 -19.04 4.12 -0.31
CA GLU A 261 -17.63 3.99 -0.71
C GLU A 261 -17.20 5.05 -1.72
N LEU A 262 -18.12 5.57 -2.54
CA LEU A 262 -17.83 6.67 -3.47
C LEU A 262 -17.52 7.99 -2.76
N PHE A 263 -17.86 8.09 -1.46
CA PHE A 263 -17.47 9.19 -0.60
C PHE A 263 -16.20 8.90 0.24
N ASN A 264 -15.56 7.75 0.06
CA ASN A 264 -14.26 7.46 0.68
C ASN A 264 -13.10 8.11 -0.09
N LYS A 265 -11.93 8.24 0.55
CA LYS A 265 -10.67 8.64 -0.13
C LYS A 265 -10.13 7.54 -1.03
N HIS A 266 -10.48 6.28 -0.76
CA HIS A 266 -10.12 5.14 -1.60
C HIS A 266 -11.19 4.90 -2.65
N THR A 267 -10.76 4.56 -3.86
CA THR A 267 -11.65 4.01 -4.89
C THR A 267 -12.31 2.71 -4.39
N PRO A 268 -13.58 2.43 -4.73
CA PRO A 268 -14.22 1.16 -4.37
C PRO A 268 -13.42 -0.05 -4.87
N ALA A 269 -13.45 -1.12 -4.10
CA ALA A 269 -12.51 -2.24 -4.21
C ALA A 269 -12.46 -2.88 -5.61
N GLU A 270 -13.62 -3.05 -6.27
CA GLU A 270 -13.70 -3.61 -7.62
C GLU A 270 -12.97 -2.75 -8.66
N PHE A 271 -13.04 -1.43 -8.53
CA PHE A 271 -12.38 -0.50 -9.44
C PHE A 271 -10.89 -0.37 -9.12
N ARG A 272 -10.46 -0.59 -7.87
CA ARG A 272 -9.02 -0.72 -7.54
C ARG A 272 -8.42 -1.89 -8.31
N VAL A 273 -9.03 -3.07 -8.20
CA VAL A 273 -8.56 -4.28 -8.92
C VAL A 273 -8.55 -4.05 -10.44
N GLU A 274 -9.66 -3.53 -10.97
CA GLU A 274 -9.83 -3.33 -12.40
C GLU A 274 -8.81 -2.34 -12.98
N MET A 275 -8.71 -1.15 -12.40
CA MET A 275 -7.89 -0.06 -12.94
C MET A 275 -6.39 -0.35 -12.82
N VAL A 276 -5.96 -0.91 -11.68
CA VAL A 276 -4.58 -1.33 -11.47
C VAL A 276 -4.17 -2.41 -12.47
N SER A 277 -5.04 -3.42 -12.66
CA SER A 277 -4.77 -4.51 -13.62
C SER A 277 -4.70 -4.00 -15.06
N LYS A 278 -5.58 -3.07 -15.45
CA LYS A 278 -5.57 -2.43 -16.78
C LYS A 278 -4.28 -1.67 -17.07
N ASN A 279 -3.75 -0.98 -16.06
CA ASN A 279 -2.54 -0.19 -16.18
C ASN A 279 -1.27 -1.03 -16.23
N PHE A 280 -1.30 -2.29 -15.80
CA PHE A 280 -0.08 -3.04 -15.58
C PHE A 280 0.23 -4.03 -16.72
N PRO A 281 1.29 -3.81 -17.54
CA PRO A 281 1.63 -4.70 -18.65
C PRO A 281 1.81 -6.16 -18.23
N SER A 282 2.39 -6.39 -17.05
CA SER A 282 2.64 -7.73 -16.53
C SER A 282 1.35 -8.52 -16.28
N PHE A 283 0.25 -7.86 -15.91
CA PHE A 283 -1.07 -8.49 -15.78
C PHE A 283 -1.56 -8.98 -17.14
N ALA A 284 -1.56 -8.08 -18.14
CA ALA A 284 -1.98 -8.43 -19.49
C ALA A 284 -1.15 -9.58 -20.08
N ASN A 285 0.15 -9.63 -19.81
CA ASN A 285 1.02 -10.72 -20.23
C ASN A 285 0.70 -12.03 -19.50
N ALA A 286 0.55 -12.00 -18.17
CA ALA A 286 0.27 -13.20 -17.36
C ALA A 286 -1.05 -13.90 -17.74
N PHE A 287 -2.06 -13.13 -18.16
CA PHE A 287 -3.36 -13.65 -18.59
C PHE A 287 -3.57 -13.63 -20.10
N HIS A 288 -2.53 -13.34 -20.89
CA HIS A 288 -2.60 -13.27 -22.35
C HIS A 288 -3.75 -12.38 -22.86
N CYS A 289 -3.97 -11.24 -22.22
CA CYS A 289 -5.04 -10.32 -22.57
C CYS A 289 -4.83 -9.70 -23.96
N SER A 290 -5.78 -9.92 -24.86
CA SER A 290 -5.80 -9.28 -26.20
C SER A 290 -5.70 -7.75 -26.11
N PRO A 291 -5.01 -7.07 -27.05
CA PRO A 291 -5.00 -5.60 -27.14
C PRO A 291 -6.39 -4.95 -27.35
N LYS A 292 -7.41 -5.74 -27.68
CA LYS A 292 -8.80 -5.31 -27.80
C LYS A 292 -9.62 -5.56 -26.53
N SER A 293 -9.05 -6.23 -25.51
CA SER A 293 -9.76 -6.52 -24.27
C SER A 293 -9.89 -5.27 -23.40
N GLY A 294 -10.94 -5.22 -22.56
CA GLY A 294 -11.11 -4.14 -21.60
C GLY A 294 -9.99 -4.10 -20.54
N MET A 295 -9.31 -5.22 -20.29
CA MET A 295 -8.28 -5.38 -19.26
C MET A 295 -6.85 -5.10 -19.73
N ASN A 296 -6.68 -4.66 -20.99
CA ASN A 296 -5.39 -4.30 -21.55
C ASN A 296 -5.46 -2.86 -22.10
N ALA A 297 -5.27 -1.87 -21.22
CA ALA A 297 -5.39 -0.48 -21.61
C ALA A 297 -4.33 -0.07 -22.64
N ARG A 298 -4.76 0.63 -23.70
CA ARG A 298 -3.85 1.19 -24.71
C ARG A 298 -3.00 2.33 -24.16
N HIS A 299 -3.59 3.15 -23.30
CA HIS A 299 -2.91 4.21 -22.56
C HIS A 299 -2.81 3.78 -21.10
N ARG A 300 -1.59 3.69 -20.58
CA ARG A 300 -1.30 3.26 -19.21
C ARG A 300 -0.62 4.39 -18.47
N CYS A 301 -1.13 4.70 -17.29
CA CYS A 301 -0.55 5.70 -16.42
C CYS A 301 0.58 5.09 -15.59
N SER A 302 1.64 5.87 -15.33
CA SER A 302 2.81 5.46 -14.54
C SER A 302 3.61 6.67 -14.09
N ILE A 303 4.04 6.67 -12.82
CA ILE A 303 4.96 7.65 -12.26
C ILE A 303 6.36 7.05 -12.14
N TRP A 304 6.53 5.98 -11.35
CA TRP A 304 7.85 5.40 -11.09
C TRP A 304 8.26 4.39 -12.15
#